data_AF-A0A367KEJ6-F1
#
_entry.id   AF-A0A367KEJ6-F1
#
_cell.length_a   1.000
_cell.length_b   1.000
_cell.length_c   1.000
_cell.angle_alpha   90.00
_cell.angle_beta   90.00
_cell.angle_gamma   90.00
#
_symmetry.space_group_name_H-M   'P 1'
#
loop_
_entity.id
_entity.type
_entity.pdbx_description
1 polymer ?
#
loop_
_entity_poly.entity_id
_entity_poly.type
_entity_poly.pdbx_seq_one_letter_code
_entity_poly.pdbx_strand_id
1 'polypeptide(L)'
;SDIRPTAFLMSEFTTANIASMALYIGNPTNVVVSEAYKISFITYSAWMLLPTVVCILLAYIVLRVLFRGNYYLPRHIQPPDADPKSVLIDPQGAIFGLVLLGCCLATLVGTSFANVPVWMVTLPFAFVMFLRDIRHDLGISFSHIFPIKRRYLRPVLHTAKHDEVLIFDQTQEIHLDSIHSPSRLHKSTSDSVVPEQTTDLGSTPLGQLGKRRTSNIQPSLSSDQIVQNNVTSTKTTNNNVIKPFQKLYKWFSARFPTLKAVFMRMPWSILPFSLGMFMLIEALAEKGWVSIFATAMAVFAKNYATAVFGMVFVSILACQLLNNLPMTILFTQIIQHPNFTQHVHSEATMQGFLLGLIVGSNLGACLTLVGSLAGIMFDHILKTKGIYTLGYFQFLKWNLVILPVIALGACAVLIGEIWFVYLR
;
A
#
# COMPACT_ATOMS: atom_id res chain seq x y z
N SER A 1 -3.16 -22.35 -15.55
CA SER A 1 -1.72 -22.51 -15.31
C SER A 1 -1.40 -22.04 -13.90
N ASP A 2 -0.97 -22.93 -13.00
CA ASP A 2 -0.68 -22.60 -11.59
C ASP A 2 0.67 -21.90 -11.42
N ILE A 3 0.81 -20.71 -12.03
CA ILE A 3 1.98 -19.86 -11.83
C ILE A 3 1.77 -19.09 -10.52
N ARG A 4 2.69 -19.21 -9.56
CA ARG A 4 2.61 -18.35 -8.36
C ARG A 4 2.97 -16.92 -8.74
N PRO A 5 2.14 -15.93 -8.38
CA PRO A 5 2.42 -14.53 -8.68
C PRO A 5 3.58 -13.97 -7.84
N THR A 6 4.14 -14.74 -6.90
CA THR A 6 5.17 -14.31 -5.94
C THR A 6 6.37 -13.60 -6.60
N ALA A 7 6.89 -14.13 -7.71
CA ALA A 7 8.04 -13.51 -8.37
C ALA A 7 7.68 -12.12 -8.95
N PHE A 8 6.51 -12.01 -9.57
CA PHE A 8 6.01 -10.73 -10.10
C PHE A 8 5.76 -9.74 -8.98
N LEU A 9 5.07 -10.16 -7.91
CA LEU A 9 4.75 -9.31 -6.77
C LEU A 9 5.99 -8.80 -6.04
N MET A 10 6.97 -9.69 -5.80
CA MET A 10 8.24 -9.30 -5.18
C MET A 10 9.03 -8.37 -6.10
N SER A 11 9.07 -8.64 -7.41
CA SER A 11 9.75 -7.76 -8.36
C SER A 11 9.11 -6.38 -8.47
N GLU A 12 7.78 -6.31 -8.55
CA GLU A 12 7.03 -5.06 -8.60
C GLU A 12 7.28 -4.25 -7.32
N PHE A 13 7.14 -4.90 -6.17
CA PHE A 13 7.33 -4.24 -4.88
C PHE A 13 8.75 -3.70 -4.70
N THR A 14 9.77 -4.56 -4.91
CA THR A 14 11.16 -4.16 -4.75
C THR A 14 11.55 -3.08 -5.77
N THR A 15 11.23 -3.28 -7.05
CA THR A 15 11.62 -2.34 -8.10
C THR A 15 10.90 -1.00 -7.97
N ALA A 16 9.63 -0.95 -7.57
CA ALA A 16 8.91 0.32 -7.39
C ALA A 16 9.53 1.18 -6.28
N ASN A 17 9.89 0.57 -5.14
CA ASN A 17 10.54 1.27 -4.02
C ASN A 17 11.98 1.70 -4.34
N ILE A 18 12.71 0.93 -5.17
CA ILE A 18 14.04 1.34 -5.63
C ILE A 18 13.91 2.49 -6.65
N ALA A 19 13.01 2.36 -7.62
CA ALA A 19 12.84 3.35 -8.69
C ALA A 19 12.34 4.70 -8.16
N SER A 20 11.53 4.71 -7.09
CA SER A 20 11.07 5.94 -6.44
C SER A 20 12.20 6.77 -5.86
N MET A 21 13.36 6.17 -5.58
CA MET A 21 14.54 6.88 -5.07
C MET A 21 15.15 7.82 -6.11
N ALA A 22 15.06 7.50 -7.42
CA ALA A 22 15.74 8.25 -8.48
C ALA A 22 15.27 9.70 -8.61
N LEU A 23 14.00 9.96 -8.33
CA LEU A 23 13.38 11.26 -8.55
C LEU A 23 13.03 11.93 -7.22
N TYR A 24 13.22 13.24 -7.18
CA TYR A 24 12.85 14.09 -6.04
C TYR A 24 11.39 13.88 -5.62
N ILE A 25 10.48 13.77 -6.59
CA ILE A 25 9.04 13.57 -6.36
C ILE A 25 8.63 12.10 -6.28
N GLY A 26 9.58 11.17 -6.46
CA GLY A 26 9.27 9.73 -6.55
C GLY A 26 8.71 9.17 -5.25
N ASN A 27 9.06 9.78 -4.11
CA ASN A 27 8.57 9.41 -2.79
C ASN A 27 8.42 10.68 -1.91
N PRO A 28 7.34 10.84 -1.13
CA PRO A 28 7.21 11.94 -0.18
C PRO A 28 8.41 12.10 0.78
N THR A 29 9.10 11.02 1.14
CA THR A 29 10.31 11.09 1.99
C THR A 29 11.43 11.88 1.31
N ASN A 30 11.58 11.75 0.00
CA ASN A 30 12.60 12.46 -0.79
C ASN A 30 12.34 13.98 -0.76
N VAL A 31 11.06 14.36 -0.89
CA VAL A 31 10.64 15.76 -0.80
C VAL A 31 10.96 16.32 0.59
N VAL A 32 10.65 15.60 1.66
CA VAL A 32 10.92 16.05 3.05
C VAL A 32 12.41 16.34 3.26
N VAL A 33 13.30 15.40 2.92
CA VAL A 33 14.75 15.61 3.09
C VAL A 33 15.23 16.78 2.23
N SER A 34 14.76 16.84 0.99
CA SER A 34 15.23 17.83 0.03
C SER A 34 14.72 19.23 0.33
N GLU A 35 13.48 19.40 0.82
CA GLU A 35 12.97 20.71 1.26
C GLU A 35 13.72 21.20 2.50
N ALA A 36 13.98 20.31 3.46
CA ALA A 36 14.69 20.66 4.69
C ALA A 36 16.14 21.11 4.43
N TYR A 37 16.80 20.56 3.41
CA TYR A 37 18.16 20.92 3.00
C TYR A 37 18.23 21.79 1.73
N LYS A 38 17.09 22.24 1.21
CA LYS A 38 16.96 23.05 -0.01
C LYS A 38 17.70 22.46 -1.23
N ILE A 39 17.64 21.14 -1.39
CA ILE A 39 18.23 20.42 -2.52
C ILE A 39 17.32 20.61 -3.73
N SER A 40 17.88 21.08 -4.85
CA SER A 40 17.14 21.22 -6.11
C SER A 40 16.78 19.85 -6.70
N PHE A 41 15.71 19.78 -7.51
CA PHE A 41 15.30 18.55 -8.20
C PHE A 41 16.44 17.95 -9.03
N ILE A 42 17.19 18.78 -9.74
CA ILE A 42 18.27 18.33 -10.64
C ILE A 42 19.43 17.79 -9.81
N THR A 43 19.85 18.53 -8.77
CA THR A 43 20.93 18.08 -7.88
C THR A 43 20.56 16.77 -7.21
N TYR A 44 19.35 16.66 -6.66
CA TYR A 44 18.85 15.43 -6.07
C TYR A 44 18.93 14.26 -7.07
N SER A 45 18.35 14.46 -8.26
CA SER A 45 18.24 13.39 -9.25
C SER A 45 19.62 12.96 -9.76
N ALA A 46 20.56 13.89 -9.92
CA ALA A 46 21.93 13.59 -10.32
C ALA A 46 22.62 12.66 -9.32
N TRP A 47 22.50 12.93 -8.02
CA TRP A 47 23.05 12.07 -6.96
C TRP A 47 22.33 10.72 -6.85
N MET A 48 21.02 10.68 -7.07
CA MET A 48 20.24 9.44 -6.84
C MET A 48 20.13 8.54 -8.06
N LEU A 49 20.42 9.02 -9.26
CA LEU A 49 20.25 8.25 -10.48
C LEU A 49 21.14 7.00 -10.51
N LEU A 50 22.45 7.17 -10.27
CA LEU A 50 23.40 6.06 -10.35
C LEU A 50 23.16 5.01 -9.25
N PRO A 51 22.99 5.36 -7.95
CA PRO A 51 22.61 4.39 -6.92
C PRO A 51 21.32 3.64 -7.28
N THR A 52 20.34 4.33 -7.86
CA THR A 52 19.07 3.71 -8.28
C THR A 52 19.29 2.67 -9.38
N VAL A 53 20.02 3.02 -10.44
CA VAL A 53 20.30 2.10 -11.55
C VAL A 53 21.04 0.85 -11.04
N VAL A 54 22.07 1.04 -10.21
CA VAL A 54 22.84 -0.07 -9.64
C VAL A 54 21.95 -0.95 -8.76
N CYS A 55 21.09 -0.36 -7.92
CA CYS A 55 20.14 -1.12 -7.11
C CYS A 55 19.14 -1.91 -7.96
N ILE A 56 18.62 -1.34 -9.05
CA ILE A 56 17.71 -2.05 -9.96
C ILE A 56 18.41 -3.25 -10.60
N LEU A 57 19.66 -3.08 -11.05
CA LEU A 57 20.45 -4.16 -11.64
C LEU A 57 20.72 -5.27 -10.62
N LEU A 58 21.15 -4.92 -9.41
CA LEU A 58 21.38 -5.88 -8.33
C LEU A 58 20.09 -6.58 -7.91
N ALA A 59 18.99 -5.84 -7.76
CA ALA A 59 17.67 -6.41 -7.48
C ALA A 59 17.27 -7.42 -8.56
N TYR A 60 17.44 -7.06 -9.84
CA TYR A 60 17.16 -7.97 -10.96
C TYR A 60 17.98 -9.26 -10.86
N ILE A 61 19.29 -9.16 -10.63
CA ILE A 61 20.17 -10.33 -10.50
C ILE A 61 19.70 -11.23 -9.35
N VAL A 62 19.50 -10.66 -8.16
CA VAL A 62 19.09 -11.43 -6.97
C VAL A 62 17.71 -12.05 -7.16
N LEU A 63 16.73 -11.29 -7.63
CA LEU A 63 15.38 -11.79 -7.91
C LEU A 63 15.40 -12.92 -8.95
N ARG A 64 16.20 -12.80 -10.01
CA ARG A 64 16.35 -13.86 -11.02
C ARG A 64 16.97 -15.12 -10.46
N VAL A 65 17.93 -15.01 -9.55
CA VAL A 65 18.54 -16.16 -8.87
C VAL A 65 17.54 -16.82 -7.90
N LEU A 66 16.82 -16.02 -7.11
CA LEU A 66 15.85 -16.53 -6.12
C LEU A 66 14.63 -17.20 -6.78
N PHE A 67 14.11 -16.62 -7.86
CA PHE A 67 12.90 -17.09 -8.55
C PHE A 67 13.19 -17.87 -9.84
N ARG A 68 14.38 -18.48 -9.97
CA ARG A 68 14.79 -19.25 -11.16
C ARG A 68 13.95 -20.49 -11.48
N GLY A 69 13.14 -20.96 -10.53
CA GLY A 69 12.33 -22.16 -10.70
C GLY A 69 11.19 -21.96 -11.70
N ASN A 70 10.93 -22.95 -12.56
CA ASN A 70 9.86 -22.92 -13.57
C ASN A 70 8.46 -22.64 -12.99
N TYR A 71 8.26 -22.93 -11.70
CA TYR A 71 7.03 -22.66 -10.98
C TYR A 71 6.76 -21.16 -10.72
N TYR A 72 7.81 -20.36 -10.62
CA TYR A 72 7.74 -18.92 -10.43
C TYR A 72 7.81 -18.17 -11.76
N LEU A 73 8.64 -18.66 -12.68
CA LEU A 73 8.91 -17.97 -13.95
C LEU A 73 8.97 -18.97 -15.12
N PRO A 74 7.82 -19.35 -15.69
CA PRO A 74 7.79 -20.23 -16.86
C PRO A 74 8.37 -19.51 -18.09
N ARG A 75 8.96 -20.27 -19.02
CA ARG A 75 9.56 -19.72 -20.26
C ARG A 75 8.54 -19.07 -21.19
N HIS A 76 7.29 -19.50 -21.13
CA HIS A 76 6.19 -18.95 -21.91
C HIS A 76 5.01 -18.64 -20.99
N ILE A 77 4.50 -17.41 -21.11
CA ILE A 77 3.27 -16.95 -20.48
C ILE A 77 2.30 -16.70 -21.63
N GLN A 78 1.14 -17.35 -21.59
CA GLN A 78 0.09 -17.06 -22.56
C GLN A 78 -0.51 -15.69 -22.21
N PRO A 79 -0.48 -14.71 -23.13
CA PRO A 79 -1.13 -13.43 -22.90
C PRO A 79 -2.64 -13.65 -22.77
N PRO A 80 -3.34 -12.82 -21.97
CA PRO A 80 -4.81 -12.83 -21.97
C PRO A 80 -5.35 -12.51 -23.38
N ASP A 81 -6.44 -13.14 -23.79
CA ASP A 81 -7.11 -12.91 -25.09
C ASP A 81 -7.81 -11.52 -25.21
N ALA A 82 -7.46 -10.55 -24.36
CA ALA A 82 -8.04 -9.22 -24.35
C ALA A 82 -7.22 -8.23 -25.18
N ASP A 83 -7.85 -7.52 -26.13
CA ASP A 83 -7.23 -6.41 -26.84
C ASP A 83 -6.92 -5.27 -25.83
N PRO A 84 -5.65 -4.83 -25.66
CA PRO A 84 -5.29 -3.76 -24.73
C PRO A 84 -6.10 -2.47 -24.91
N LYS A 85 -6.52 -2.17 -26.15
CA LYS A 85 -7.33 -0.98 -26.44
C LYS A 85 -8.76 -1.09 -25.91
N SER A 86 -9.29 -2.30 -25.79
CA SER A 86 -10.64 -2.55 -25.26
C SER A 86 -10.76 -2.32 -23.75
N VAL A 87 -9.62 -2.29 -23.03
CA VAL A 87 -9.56 -2.02 -21.59
C VAL A 87 -9.64 -0.51 -21.27
N LEU A 88 -9.31 0.36 -22.22
CA LEU A 88 -9.39 1.81 -22.05
C LEU A 88 -10.85 2.27 -22.02
N ILE A 89 -11.37 2.56 -20.83
CA ILE A 89 -12.73 3.09 -20.61
C ILE A 89 -12.92 4.42 -21.35
N ASP A 90 -11.90 5.27 -21.36
CA ASP A 90 -11.89 6.57 -22.02
C ASP A 90 -10.53 6.86 -22.66
N PRO A 91 -10.34 6.50 -23.95
CA PRO A 91 -9.07 6.68 -24.64
C PRO A 91 -8.64 8.15 -24.78
N GLN A 92 -9.60 9.07 -24.95
CA GLN A 92 -9.31 10.50 -25.08
C GLN A 92 -8.87 11.08 -23.73
N GLY A 93 -9.52 10.66 -22.64
CA GLY A 93 -9.12 10.99 -21.28
C GLY A 93 -7.76 10.44 -20.90
N ALA A 94 -7.45 9.22 -21.31
CA ALA A 94 -6.15 8.61 -21.07
C ALA A 94 -5.01 9.39 -21.74
N ILE A 95 -5.17 9.77 -23.02
CA ILE A 95 -4.16 10.59 -23.73
C ILE A 95 -4.04 11.97 -23.08
N PHE A 96 -5.17 12.62 -22.79
CA PHE A 96 -5.16 13.92 -22.11
C PHE A 96 -4.44 13.85 -20.77
N GLY A 97 -4.76 12.86 -19.93
CA GLY A 97 -4.13 12.65 -18.64
C GLY A 97 -2.64 12.35 -18.75
N LEU A 98 -2.22 11.55 -19.74
CA LEU A 98 -0.81 11.25 -19.98
C LEU A 98 -0.02 12.50 -20.42
N VAL A 99 -0.57 13.30 -21.33
CA VAL A 99 0.04 14.57 -21.75
C VAL A 99 0.12 15.53 -20.57
N LEU A 100 -0.96 15.65 -19.79
CA LEU A 100 -1.03 16.53 -18.63
C LEU A 100 -0.01 16.10 -17.54
N LEU A 101 0.14 14.80 -17.31
CA LEU A 101 1.16 14.25 -16.43
C LEU A 101 2.57 14.54 -16.94
N GLY A 102 2.83 14.32 -18.24
CA GLY A 102 4.11 14.65 -18.87
C GLY A 102 4.47 16.13 -18.75
N CYS A 103 3.50 17.02 -18.98
CA CYS A 103 3.65 18.46 -18.76
C CYS A 103 3.91 18.79 -17.28
N CYS A 104 3.18 18.16 -16.35
CA CYS A 104 3.40 18.36 -14.92
C CYS A 104 4.83 17.99 -14.51
N LEU A 105 5.35 16.85 -14.99
CA LEU A 105 6.72 16.42 -14.75
C LEU A 105 7.74 17.39 -15.37
N ALA A 106 7.52 17.83 -16.61
CA ALA A 106 8.40 18.80 -17.25
C ALA A 106 8.41 20.15 -16.51
N THR A 107 7.25 20.63 -16.05
CA THR A 107 7.15 21.85 -15.25
C THR A 107 7.89 21.70 -13.92
N LEU A 108 7.76 20.56 -13.23
CA LEU A 108 8.50 20.30 -11.99
C LEU A 108 10.02 20.38 -12.20
N VAL A 109 10.52 19.83 -13.30
CA VAL A 109 11.93 19.94 -13.70
C VAL A 109 12.29 21.41 -13.97
N GLY A 110 11.47 22.13 -14.74
CA GLY A 110 11.71 23.52 -15.11
C GLY A 110 11.68 24.49 -13.93
N THR A 111 10.79 24.28 -12.96
CA THR A 111 10.68 25.09 -11.75
C THR A 111 11.68 24.73 -10.66
N SER A 112 12.53 23.72 -10.88
CA SER A 112 13.58 23.30 -9.94
C SER A 112 14.51 24.44 -9.53
N PHE A 113 14.67 25.46 -10.38
CA PHE A 113 15.53 26.61 -10.12
C PHE A 113 14.83 27.72 -9.33
N ALA A 114 13.51 27.67 -9.21
CA ALA A 114 12.68 28.74 -8.65
C ALA A 114 12.25 28.50 -7.19
N ASN A 115 12.76 27.46 -6.52
CA ASN A 115 12.38 27.08 -5.14
C ASN A 115 10.85 27.04 -4.92
N VAL A 116 10.11 26.58 -5.93
CA VAL A 116 8.65 26.46 -5.85
C VAL A 116 8.30 25.11 -5.19
N PRO A 117 7.51 25.10 -4.11
CA PRO A 117 7.03 23.86 -3.50
C PRO A 117 6.31 22.97 -4.53
N VAL A 118 6.52 21.65 -4.43
CA VAL A 118 5.98 20.66 -5.40
C VAL A 118 4.47 20.80 -5.56
N TRP A 119 3.76 20.97 -4.44
CA TRP A 119 2.30 21.04 -4.44
C TRP A 119 1.76 22.23 -5.24
N MET A 120 2.49 23.36 -5.27
CA MET A 120 2.09 24.54 -6.05
C MET A 120 2.17 24.28 -7.56
N VAL A 121 3.02 23.34 -7.98
CA VAL A 121 3.11 22.90 -9.37
C VAL A 121 2.07 21.82 -9.65
N THR A 122 1.95 20.79 -8.80
CA THR A 122 1.07 19.64 -9.08
C THR A 122 -0.43 19.97 -8.93
N LEU A 123 -0.79 20.86 -8.00
CA LEU A 123 -2.19 21.18 -7.70
C LEU A 123 -2.93 21.82 -8.90
N PRO A 124 -2.37 22.79 -9.65
CA PRO A 124 -2.97 23.27 -10.90
C PRO A 124 -3.25 22.15 -11.93
N PHE A 125 -2.30 21.24 -12.15
CA PHE A 125 -2.51 20.11 -13.09
C PHE A 125 -3.60 19.17 -12.59
N ALA A 126 -3.60 18.85 -11.29
CA ALA A 126 -4.67 18.05 -10.68
C ALA A 126 -6.04 18.73 -10.83
N PHE A 127 -6.11 20.06 -10.65
CA PHE A 127 -7.34 20.83 -10.82
C PHE A 127 -7.81 20.85 -12.28
N VAL A 128 -6.91 20.98 -13.25
CA VAL A 128 -7.24 20.86 -14.69
C VAL A 128 -7.82 19.49 -15.01
N MET A 129 -7.22 18.41 -14.48
CA MET A 129 -7.75 17.06 -14.66
C MET A 129 -9.14 16.91 -14.02
N PHE A 130 -9.30 17.43 -12.80
CA PHE A 130 -10.57 17.42 -12.07
C PHE A 130 -11.69 18.14 -12.84
N LEU A 131 -11.42 19.34 -13.39
CA LEU A 131 -12.38 20.07 -14.23
C LEU A 131 -12.73 19.31 -15.51
N ARG A 132 -11.76 18.64 -16.12
CA ARG A 132 -11.96 17.82 -17.30
C ARG A 132 -12.85 16.61 -16.99
N ASP A 133 -12.64 15.94 -15.87
CA ASP A 133 -13.43 14.79 -15.44
C ASP A 133 -14.85 15.20 -15.06
N ILE A 134 -15.03 16.36 -14.40
CA ILE A 134 -16.35 16.99 -14.23
C ILE A 134 -17.02 17.18 -15.59
N ARG A 135 -16.34 17.80 -16.56
CA ARG A 135 -16.91 18.05 -17.89
C ARG A 135 -17.32 16.74 -18.59
N HIS A 136 -16.49 15.70 -18.47
CA HIS A 136 -16.74 14.38 -19.02
C HIS A 136 -17.98 13.73 -18.39
N ASP A 137 -18.06 13.72 -17.06
CA ASP A 137 -19.20 13.20 -16.30
C ASP A 137 -20.49 13.96 -16.58
N LEU A 138 -20.38 15.29 -16.72
CA LEU A 138 -21.53 16.16 -17.03
C LEU A 138 -22.08 15.91 -18.44
N GLY A 139 -21.32 15.24 -19.32
CA GLY A 139 -21.70 14.95 -20.70
C GLY A 139 -21.59 16.16 -21.63
N ILE A 140 -20.89 17.22 -21.20
CA ILE A 140 -20.69 18.45 -21.97
C ILE A 140 -19.70 18.14 -23.10
N SER A 141 -20.26 17.73 -24.23
CA SER A 141 -19.56 17.44 -25.48
C SER A 141 -19.88 18.53 -26.48
N PHE A 142 -18.85 19.18 -27.04
CA PHE A 142 -18.96 20.08 -28.19
C PHE A 142 -19.36 19.35 -29.49
N SER A 143 -20.02 18.20 -29.40
CA SER A 143 -20.49 17.41 -30.55
C SER A 143 -21.65 18.05 -31.31
N HIS A 144 -22.16 19.20 -30.85
CA HIS A 144 -23.05 20.04 -31.66
C HIS A 144 -22.29 20.84 -32.74
N ILE A 145 -20.95 20.92 -32.68
CA ILE A 145 -20.12 21.63 -33.67
C ILE A 145 -19.48 20.66 -34.69
N PHE A 146 -19.28 19.38 -34.33
CA PHE A 146 -18.76 18.35 -35.24
C PHE A 146 -19.55 17.04 -35.12
N PRO A 147 -20.21 16.56 -36.21
CA PRO A 147 -21.01 15.34 -36.17
C PRO A 147 -20.10 14.10 -36.25
N ILE A 148 -19.57 13.66 -35.11
CA ILE A 148 -18.88 12.37 -35.02
C ILE A 148 -19.88 11.35 -34.44
N LYS A 149 -20.31 10.40 -35.27
CA LYS A 149 -21.13 9.23 -34.85
C LYS A 149 -20.37 8.46 -33.76
N ARG A 150 -20.83 8.56 -32.51
CA ARG A 150 -20.33 7.73 -31.40
C ARG A 150 -20.75 6.28 -31.64
N ARG A 151 -19.79 5.39 -31.87
CA ARG A 151 -20.02 3.97 -32.18
C ARG A 151 -20.12 3.06 -30.95
N TYR A 152 -19.95 3.58 -29.73
CA TYR A 152 -19.98 2.76 -28.51
C TYR A 152 -20.98 3.31 -27.48
N LEU A 153 -21.83 2.41 -26.97
CA LEU A 153 -22.62 2.63 -25.75
C LEU A 153 -21.64 2.99 -24.62
N ARG A 154 -22.00 3.95 -23.76
CA ARG A 154 -21.27 4.14 -22.49
C ARG A 154 -21.21 2.77 -21.81
N PRO A 155 -20.04 2.18 -21.53
CA PRO A 155 -20.01 1.06 -20.62
C PRO A 155 -20.63 1.60 -19.33
N VAL A 156 -21.76 1.03 -18.91
CA VAL A 156 -22.16 1.11 -17.52
C VAL A 156 -20.92 0.66 -16.77
N LEU A 157 -20.37 1.52 -15.91
CA LEU A 157 -19.38 1.10 -14.93
C LEU A 157 -20.05 0.01 -14.11
N HIS A 158 -19.99 -1.24 -14.57
CA HIS A 158 -20.28 -2.42 -13.78
C HIS A 158 -19.09 -2.61 -12.82
N THR A 159 -18.83 -1.58 -12.01
CA THR A 159 -17.92 -1.65 -10.89
C THR A 159 -18.57 -2.35 -9.70
N ALA A 160 -19.88 -2.63 -9.73
CA ALA A 160 -20.62 -3.26 -8.63
C ALA A 160 -19.98 -4.57 -8.11
N LYS A 161 -19.39 -5.42 -8.95
CA LYS A 161 -18.70 -6.64 -8.49
C LYS A 161 -17.31 -6.40 -7.87
N HIS A 162 -16.69 -5.24 -8.10
CA HIS A 162 -15.41 -4.86 -7.51
C HIS A 162 -15.57 -3.82 -6.37
N ASP A 163 -16.67 -3.07 -6.36
CA ASP A 163 -16.98 -2.03 -5.37
C ASP A 163 -17.72 -2.59 -4.13
N GLU A 164 -18.44 -3.71 -4.23
CA GLU A 164 -19.11 -4.31 -3.05
C GLU A 164 -18.12 -4.72 -1.96
N VAL A 165 -16.87 -5.04 -2.32
CA VAL A 165 -15.81 -5.37 -1.35
C VAL A 165 -15.29 -4.12 -0.63
N LEU A 166 -15.38 -2.92 -1.25
CA LEU A 166 -14.88 -1.67 -0.65
C LEU A 166 -15.89 -1.01 0.29
N ILE A 167 -17.19 -1.37 0.20
CA ILE A 167 -18.26 -0.69 0.93
C ILE A 167 -18.52 -1.31 2.33
N PHE A 168 -18.10 -2.56 2.58
CA PHE A 168 -18.47 -3.26 3.82
C PHE A 168 -17.37 -3.36 4.89
N ASP A 169 -16.12 -2.98 4.60
CA ASP A 169 -14.99 -3.28 5.51
C ASP A 169 -14.19 -2.06 6.01
N GLN A 170 -14.64 -0.83 5.69
CA GLN A 170 -14.04 0.40 6.23
C GLN A 170 -14.39 0.69 7.70
N THR A 171 -15.14 -0.19 8.37
CA THR A 171 -15.58 -0.06 9.77
C THR A 171 -14.91 -1.02 10.75
N GLN A 172 -13.75 -1.60 10.44
CA GLN A 172 -12.96 -2.27 11.48
C GLN A 172 -12.01 -1.29 12.16
N GLU A 173 -12.42 -0.88 13.36
CA GLU A 173 -11.54 -0.35 14.41
C GLU A 173 -10.33 -1.27 14.60
N ILE A 174 -9.17 -0.66 14.81
CA ILE A 174 -7.92 -1.34 15.17
C ILE A 174 -8.12 -1.96 16.57
N HIS A 175 -8.56 -3.21 16.63
CA HIS A 175 -8.55 -3.98 17.88
C HIS A 175 -7.14 -4.46 18.17
N LEU A 176 -6.51 -3.81 19.14
CA LEU A 176 -5.16 -4.06 19.63
C LEU A 176 -5.17 -5.19 20.68
N ASP A 177 -5.78 -6.34 20.35
CA ASP A 177 -5.86 -7.50 21.25
C ASP A 177 -5.10 -8.69 20.67
N SER A 178 -3.77 -8.64 20.71
CA SER A 178 -2.95 -9.84 20.52
C SER A 178 -1.65 -9.79 21.30
N ILE A 179 -1.73 -9.57 22.61
CA ILE A 179 -0.65 -9.94 23.52
C ILE A 179 -1.24 -10.66 24.74
N HIS A 180 -0.97 -11.97 24.81
CA HIS A 180 -1.21 -12.96 25.89
C HIS A 180 -2.40 -13.92 25.75
N SER A 181 -2.10 -15.17 25.36
CA SER A 181 -2.26 -16.38 26.21
C SER A 181 -1.70 -17.63 25.50
N PRO A 182 -1.00 -18.56 26.19
CA PRO A 182 -0.45 -19.76 25.58
C PRO A 182 -1.46 -20.92 25.54
N SER A 183 -1.52 -21.57 24.36
CA SER A 183 -1.74 -23.00 24.09
C SER A 183 -2.75 -23.80 24.93
N ARG A 184 -3.80 -24.32 24.27
CA ARG A 184 -4.29 -25.69 24.51
C ARG A 184 -4.47 -26.47 23.21
N LEU A 185 -3.86 -27.64 23.20
CA LEU A 185 -3.81 -28.66 22.15
C LEU A 185 -5.20 -29.09 21.68
N HIS A 186 -5.35 -29.32 20.37
CA HIS A 186 -6.09 -30.49 19.89
C HIS A 186 -5.29 -31.19 18.78
N LYS A 187 -4.97 -32.46 19.05
CA LYS A 187 -4.28 -33.40 18.17
C LYS A 187 -5.16 -33.77 16.98
N SER A 188 -4.52 -33.85 15.82
CA SER A 188 -4.91 -34.58 14.62
C SER A 188 -5.02 -36.08 14.87
N THR A 189 -5.94 -36.77 14.18
CA THR A 189 -5.61 -37.93 13.30
C THR A 189 -6.82 -38.38 12.47
N SER A 190 -6.50 -38.78 11.25
CA SER A 190 -7.30 -39.21 10.10
C SER A 190 -7.67 -40.71 10.12
N ASP A 191 -8.77 -41.02 9.41
CA ASP A 191 -9.14 -42.21 8.62
C ASP A 191 -8.85 -43.64 9.11
N SER A 192 -9.87 -44.52 9.10
CA SER A 192 -9.92 -45.79 8.33
C SER A 192 -10.97 -46.83 8.82
N VAL A 193 -11.82 -47.28 7.89
CA VAL A 193 -12.27 -48.68 7.65
C VAL A 193 -13.34 -49.36 8.57
N VAL A 194 -14.22 -50.11 7.88
CA VAL A 194 -15.47 -50.84 8.17
C VAL A 194 -15.16 -52.37 8.32
N PRO A 195 -16.06 -53.36 8.65
CA PRO A 195 -17.37 -53.45 9.35
C PRO A 195 -17.45 -54.56 10.47
N GLU A 196 -18.67 -54.76 11.00
CA GLU A 196 -19.45 -56.04 11.07
C GLU A 196 -19.82 -56.69 12.44
N GLN A 197 -21.11 -57.06 12.51
CA GLN A 197 -21.77 -58.16 13.28
C GLN A 197 -21.82 -58.05 14.83
N THR A 198 -22.85 -58.46 15.61
CA THR A 198 -24.14 -59.17 15.44
C THR A 198 -24.87 -59.19 16.81
N THR A 199 -26.19 -59.44 16.79
CA THR A 199 -27.02 -60.19 17.78
C THR A 199 -27.28 -59.64 19.20
N ASP A 200 -28.47 -59.06 19.38
CA ASP A 200 -29.65 -59.64 20.07
C ASP A 200 -29.46 -60.44 21.39
N LEU A 201 -30.14 -60.02 22.48
CA LEU A 201 -30.87 -60.86 23.45
C LEU A 201 -31.47 -60.00 24.59
N GLY A 202 -32.78 -60.13 24.80
CA GLY A 202 -33.56 -59.29 25.72
C GLY A 202 -33.64 -59.75 27.17
N SER A 203 -34.36 -58.94 27.98
CA SER A 203 -35.17 -59.38 29.13
C SER A 203 -35.90 -58.18 29.75
N THR A 204 -37.22 -58.12 29.58
CA THR A 204 -38.19 -57.51 30.51
C THR A 204 -38.46 -58.51 31.66
N PRO A 205 -39.03 -58.15 32.86
CA PRO A 205 -40.31 -57.42 32.94
C PRO A 205 -40.68 -56.62 34.22
N LEU A 206 -41.88 -56.00 34.10
CA LEU A 206 -42.94 -55.74 35.11
C LEU A 206 -42.91 -54.46 35.98
N GLY A 207 -43.97 -53.63 35.83
CA GLY A 207 -44.35 -52.61 36.82
C GLY A 207 -45.41 -51.58 36.42
N GLN A 208 -46.69 -51.98 36.40
CA GLN A 208 -47.90 -51.17 36.68
C GLN A 208 -48.53 -50.21 35.63
N LEU A 209 -49.59 -50.77 35.02
CA LEU A 209 -50.91 -50.25 34.62
C LEU A 209 -51.35 -48.85 35.11
N GLY A 210 -51.89 -48.03 34.19
CA GLY A 210 -52.63 -46.81 34.53
C GLY A 210 -53.30 -46.05 33.37
N LYS A 211 -54.36 -46.64 32.80
CA LYS A 211 -55.49 -46.02 32.05
C LYS A 211 -55.26 -45.34 30.67
N ARG A 212 -56.16 -45.74 29.76
CA ARG A 212 -56.26 -45.46 28.32
C ARG A 212 -57.54 -44.65 28.08
N ARG A 213 -57.52 -43.61 27.22
CA ARG A 213 -58.69 -43.20 26.41
C ARG A 213 -58.31 -42.39 25.15
N THR A 214 -58.14 -43.16 24.08
CA THR A 214 -58.54 -42.97 22.66
C THR A 214 -58.78 -41.56 22.07
N SER A 215 -58.08 -41.25 20.98
CA SER A 215 -58.69 -40.80 19.71
C SER A 215 -57.75 -41.06 18.52
N ASN A 216 -58.35 -41.20 17.33
CA ASN A 216 -57.86 -41.88 16.13
C ASN A 216 -57.03 -41.00 15.16
N ILE A 217 -56.00 -41.61 14.57
CA ILE A 217 -55.61 -41.70 13.13
C ILE A 217 -55.81 -40.47 12.19
N GLN A 218 -54.67 -39.84 11.81
CA GLN A 218 -54.16 -39.34 10.49
C GLN A 218 -55.03 -38.45 9.54
N PRO A 219 -54.45 -37.65 8.60
CA PRO A 219 -53.08 -37.68 8.06
C PRO A 219 -52.31 -36.33 7.99
N SER A 220 -51.03 -36.47 7.63
CA SER A 220 -50.01 -35.47 7.34
C SER A 220 -50.46 -34.19 6.62
N LEU A 221 -50.04 -33.03 7.15
CA LEU A 221 -50.01 -31.75 6.45
C LEU A 221 -48.58 -31.19 6.46
N SER A 222 -48.18 -30.79 5.25
CA SER A 222 -46.94 -30.18 4.78
C SER A 222 -46.24 -29.19 5.71
N SER A 223 -44.91 -29.30 5.75
CA SER A 223 -43.93 -28.48 6.47
C SER A 223 -43.86 -26.99 6.10
N ASP A 224 -44.90 -26.42 5.49
CA ASP A 224 -44.89 -25.07 4.91
C ASP A 224 -45.55 -23.99 5.80
N GLN A 225 -45.94 -24.32 7.04
CA GLN A 225 -46.63 -23.35 7.92
C GLN A 225 -45.89 -22.94 9.20
N ILE A 226 -44.62 -23.32 9.40
CA ILE A 226 -43.84 -22.88 10.58
C ILE A 226 -42.96 -21.64 10.29
N VAL A 227 -42.82 -21.21 9.03
CA VAL A 227 -41.88 -20.11 8.68
C VAL A 227 -42.52 -18.70 8.72
N GLN A 228 -43.85 -18.57 8.87
CA GLN A 228 -44.50 -17.28 8.61
C GLN A 228 -44.78 -16.33 9.78
N ASN A 229 -44.41 -16.66 11.03
CA ASN A 229 -44.80 -15.82 12.19
C ASN A 229 -43.66 -15.12 12.96
N ASN A 230 -42.43 -15.05 12.45
CA ASN A 230 -41.35 -14.27 13.08
C ASN A 230 -40.89 -13.05 12.25
N VAL A 231 -41.80 -12.40 11.54
CA VAL A 231 -41.53 -11.10 10.91
C VAL A 231 -42.47 -10.05 11.50
N THR A 232 -42.15 -9.52 12.69
CA THR A 232 -42.52 -8.14 13.07
C THR A 232 -41.97 -7.78 14.46
N SER A 233 -40.76 -7.20 14.48
CA SER A 233 -40.41 -6.02 15.30
C SER A 233 -38.90 -5.77 15.28
N THR A 234 -38.34 -5.52 14.09
CA THR A 234 -37.17 -4.64 14.05
C THR A 234 -37.68 -3.22 14.23
N LYS A 235 -37.45 -2.64 15.41
CA LYS A 235 -37.68 -1.22 15.69
C LYS A 235 -37.05 -0.39 14.57
N THR A 236 -37.90 0.21 13.74
CA THR A 236 -37.51 1.14 12.69
C THR A 236 -37.04 2.43 13.37
N THR A 237 -35.72 2.56 13.56
CA THR A 237 -35.12 3.82 13.98
C THR A 237 -35.49 4.88 12.95
N ASN A 238 -36.24 5.90 13.37
CA ASN A 238 -36.81 6.92 12.50
C ASN A 238 -35.70 7.89 11.99
N ASN A 239 -34.93 7.43 11.00
CA ASN A 239 -33.75 8.13 10.46
C ASN A 239 -34.13 9.20 9.41
N ASN A 240 -34.94 10.19 9.80
CA ASN A 240 -35.33 11.30 8.91
C ASN A 240 -34.15 12.20 8.48
N VAL A 241 -33.04 12.19 9.23
CA VAL A 241 -31.80 12.94 8.92
C VAL A 241 -30.97 12.28 7.82
N ILE A 242 -31.10 10.96 7.63
CA ILE A 242 -30.25 10.19 6.70
C ILE A 242 -30.82 10.18 5.27
N LYS A 243 -32.14 10.34 5.13
CA LYS A 243 -32.84 10.40 3.82
C LYS A 243 -32.32 11.49 2.87
N PRO A 244 -32.10 12.76 3.29
CA PRO A 244 -31.56 13.78 2.40
C PRO A 244 -30.13 13.48 1.96
N PHE A 245 -29.30 12.96 2.86
CA PHE A 245 -27.91 12.58 2.55
C PHE A 245 -27.84 11.41 1.57
N GLN A 246 -28.69 10.39 1.75
CA GLN A 246 -28.80 9.27 0.81
C GLN A 246 -29.29 9.72 -0.58
N LYS A 247 -30.25 10.65 -0.64
CA LYS A 247 -30.74 11.20 -1.91
C LYS A 247 -29.65 12.00 -2.62
N LEU A 248 -28.91 12.83 -1.89
CA LEU A 248 -27.77 13.59 -2.39
C LEU A 248 -26.65 12.66 -2.88
N TYR A 249 -26.31 11.63 -2.12
CA TYR A 249 -25.30 10.63 -2.48
C TYR A 249 -25.67 9.86 -3.77
N LYS A 250 -26.93 9.42 -3.89
CA LYS A 250 -27.43 8.76 -5.11
C LYS A 250 -27.39 9.68 -6.31
N TRP A 251 -27.82 10.95 -6.14
CA TRP A 251 -27.75 11.96 -7.18
C TRP A 251 -26.30 12.24 -7.61
N PHE A 252 -25.38 12.42 -6.65
CA PHE A 252 -23.96 12.67 -6.92
C PHE A 252 -23.32 11.48 -7.65
N SER A 253 -23.57 10.27 -7.17
CA SER A 253 -23.07 9.04 -7.79
C SER A 253 -23.55 8.86 -9.23
N ALA A 254 -24.78 9.27 -9.53
CA ALA A 254 -25.34 9.20 -10.88
C ALA A 254 -24.81 10.32 -11.79
N ARG A 255 -24.56 11.52 -11.24
CA ARG A 255 -24.12 12.70 -12.00
C ARG A 255 -22.62 12.70 -12.26
N PHE A 256 -21.82 12.18 -11.33
CA PHE A 256 -20.35 12.20 -11.36
C PHE A 256 -19.72 10.82 -11.09
N PRO A 257 -19.91 9.85 -12.00
CA PRO A 257 -19.39 8.49 -11.82
C PRO A 257 -17.86 8.41 -11.79
N THR A 258 -17.15 9.23 -12.58
CA THR A 258 -15.68 9.26 -12.60
C THR A 258 -15.15 9.84 -11.30
N LEU A 259 -15.70 10.98 -10.85
CA LEU A 259 -15.29 11.57 -9.57
C LEU A 259 -15.56 10.64 -8.40
N LYS A 260 -16.73 9.99 -8.36
CA LYS A 260 -17.03 8.99 -7.32
C LYS A 260 -15.95 7.92 -7.29
N ALA A 261 -15.58 7.37 -8.44
CA ALA A 261 -14.54 6.34 -8.52
C ALA A 261 -13.19 6.83 -8.00
N VAL A 262 -12.78 8.07 -8.34
CA VAL A 262 -11.53 8.67 -7.84
C VAL A 262 -11.59 8.85 -6.31
N PHE A 263 -12.65 9.48 -5.80
CA PHE A 263 -12.83 9.72 -4.36
C PHE A 263 -12.82 8.41 -3.55
N MET A 264 -13.46 7.35 -4.05
CA MET A 264 -13.49 6.05 -3.36
C MET A 264 -12.14 5.31 -3.39
N ARG A 265 -11.28 5.60 -4.38
CA ARG A 265 -9.95 4.98 -4.52
C ARG A 265 -8.84 5.76 -3.82
N MET A 266 -9.09 7.01 -3.45
CA MET A 266 -8.12 7.82 -2.72
C MET A 266 -7.88 7.24 -1.32
N PRO A 267 -6.61 7.10 -0.90
CA PRO A 267 -6.28 6.59 0.43
C PRO A 267 -6.42 7.68 1.50
N TRP A 268 -7.66 8.02 1.86
CA TRP A 268 -7.96 9.07 2.82
C TRP A 268 -7.31 8.88 4.19
N SER A 269 -6.97 7.65 4.56
CA SER A 269 -6.25 7.32 5.80
C SER A 269 -4.83 7.88 5.86
N ILE A 270 -4.20 8.20 4.71
CA ILE A 270 -2.84 8.74 4.67
C ILE A 270 -2.76 10.14 5.30
N LEU A 271 -3.80 10.97 5.13
CA LEU A 271 -3.82 12.34 5.65
C LEU A 271 -3.84 12.42 7.19
N PRO A 272 -4.77 11.77 7.92
CA PRO A 272 -4.74 11.78 9.38
C PRO A 272 -3.53 11.01 9.94
N PHE A 273 -3.07 9.96 9.24
CA PHE A 273 -1.85 9.25 9.63
C PHE A 273 -0.61 10.16 9.56
N SER A 274 -0.37 10.84 8.44
CA SER A 274 0.79 11.72 8.29
C SER A 274 0.74 12.91 9.26
N LEU A 275 -0.43 13.51 9.44
CA LEU A 275 -0.65 14.58 10.42
C LEU A 275 -0.36 14.08 11.85
N GLY A 276 -0.90 12.92 12.24
CA GLY A 276 -0.70 12.32 13.55
C GLY A 276 0.76 12.03 13.83
N MET A 277 1.48 11.46 12.86
CA MET A 277 2.90 11.17 13.04
C MET A 277 3.75 12.44 13.08
N PHE A 278 3.42 13.48 12.31
CA PHE A 278 4.10 14.77 12.41
C PHE A 278 3.95 15.37 13.81
N MET A 279 2.72 15.40 14.35
CA MET A 279 2.47 15.86 15.72
C MET A 279 3.26 15.05 16.77
N LEU A 280 3.36 13.73 16.58
CA LEU A 280 4.12 12.87 17.48
C LEU A 280 5.62 13.19 17.44
N ILE A 281 6.21 13.36 16.26
CA ILE A 281 7.63 13.71 16.12
C ILE A 281 7.92 15.09 16.73
N GLU A 282 7.08 16.09 16.47
CA GLU A 282 7.23 17.42 17.08
C GLU A 282 7.14 17.35 18.61
N ALA A 283 6.20 16.57 19.16
CA ALA A 283 6.11 16.35 20.60
C ALA A 283 7.38 15.67 21.16
N LEU A 284 7.98 14.71 20.44
CA LEU A 284 9.26 14.11 20.84
C LEU A 284 10.40 15.14 20.84
N ALA A 285 10.43 16.03 19.85
CA ALA A 285 11.41 17.10 19.74
C ALA A 285 11.33 18.06 20.94
N GLU A 286 10.13 18.49 21.32
CA GLU A 286 9.91 19.36 22.48
C GLU A 286 10.36 18.72 23.81
N LYS A 287 10.27 17.39 23.93
CA LYS A 287 10.73 16.64 25.12
C LYS A 287 12.24 16.36 25.13
N GLY A 288 12.98 16.80 24.10
CA GLY A 288 14.42 16.65 24.01
C GLY A 288 14.90 15.29 23.51
N TRP A 289 14.02 14.39 23.04
CA TRP A 289 14.44 13.09 22.50
C TRP A 289 15.35 13.22 21.28
N VAL A 290 15.08 14.22 20.43
CA VAL A 290 15.92 14.52 19.25
C VAL A 290 17.37 14.79 19.65
N SER A 291 17.61 15.42 20.81
CA SER A 291 18.97 15.70 21.30
C SER A 291 19.75 14.42 21.67
N ILE A 292 19.05 13.42 22.21
CA ILE A 292 19.63 12.11 22.55
C ILE A 292 19.96 11.36 21.27
N PHE A 293 19.02 11.31 20.32
CA PHE A 293 19.23 10.64 19.04
C PHE A 293 20.31 11.32 18.20
N ALA A 294 20.42 12.65 18.23
CA ALA A 294 21.50 13.41 17.60
C ALA A 294 22.88 13.01 18.14
N THR A 295 22.98 12.84 19.46
CA THR A 295 24.23 12.38 20.09
C THR A 295 24.55 10.94 19.71
N ALA A 296 23.55 10.05 19.66
CA ALA A 296 23.73 8.66 19.22
C ALA A 296 24.13 8.57 17.73
N MET A 297 23.51 9.36 16.86
CA MET A 297 23.79 9.38 15.41
C MET A 297 25.20 9.88 15.10
N ALA A 298 25.75 10.77 15.94
CA ALA A 298 27.11 11.30 15.79
C ALA A 298 28.21 10.21 15.83
N VAL A 299 27.94 9.02 16.35
CA VAL A 299 28.89 7.87 16.33
C VAL A 299 29.31 7.51 14.90
N PHE A 300 28.44 7.75 13.93
CA PHE A 300 28.70 7.48 12.51
C PHE A 300 29.40 8.65 11.78
N ALA A 301 29.60 9.80 12.44
CA ALA A 301 30.17 11.01 11.84
C ALA A 301 31.70 11.00 11.70
N LYS A 302 32.36 9.86 11.95
CA LYS A 302 33.82 9.72 11.86
C LYS A 302 34.37 10.02 10.46
N ASN A 303 33.69 9.55 9.42
CA ASN A 303 34.00 9.84 8.03
C ASN A 303 32.75 9.65 7.15
N TYR A 304 32.83 10.08 5.89
CA TYR A 304 31.73 10.00 4.94
C TYR A 304 31.25 8.57 4.67
N ALA A 305 32.14 7.56 4.69
CA ALA A 305 31.75 6.18 4.48
C ALA A 305 30.96 5.61 5.66
N THR A 306 31.40 5.88 6.90
CA THR A 306 30.64 5.48 8.10
C THR A 306 29.32 6.22 8.21
N ALA A 307 29.25 7.47 7.75
CA ALA A 307 28.02 8.24 7.68
C ALA A 307 27.01 7.59 6.72
N VAL A 308 27.43 7.24 5.50
CA VAL A 308 26.57 6.54 4.52
C VAL A 308 26.08 5.20 5.08
N PHE A 309 26.99 4.31 5.50
CA PHE A 309 26.60 2.99 5.99
C PHE A 309 25.74 3.06 7.25
N GLY A 310 26.13 3.89 8.21
CA GLY A 310 25.42 4.08 9.47
C GLY A 310 24.01 4.59 9.25
N MET A 311 23.87 5.65 8.44
CA MET A 311 22.57 6.23 8.16
C MET A 311 21.66 5.26 7.41
N VAL A 312 22.14 4.62 6.34
CA VAL A 312 21.34 3.63 5.58
C VAL A 312 20.87 2.50 6.49
N PHE A 313 21.76 1.94 7.31
CA PHE A 313 21.45 0.85 8.21
C PHE A 313 20.40 1.25 9.26
N VAL A 314 20.63 2.36 9.96
CA VAL A 314 19.74 2.83 11.03
C VAL A 314 18.38 3.24 10.46
N SER A 315 18.33 3.90 9.30
CA SER A 315 17.08 4.25 8.61
C SER A 315 16.28 3.01 8.20
N ILE A 316 16.93 1.96 7.66
CA ILE A 316 16.24 0.71 7.30
C ILE A 316 15.54 0.08 8.51
N LEU A 317 16.23 0.04 9.66
CA LEU A 317 15.66 -0.50 10.89
C LEU A 317 14.55 0.39 11.44
N ALA A 318 14.77 1.70 11.49
CA ALA A 318 13.79 2.65 11.99
C ALA A 318 12.51 2.70 11.14
N CYS A 319 12.61 2.47 9.82
CA CYS A 319 11.43 2.32 8.95
C CYS A 319 10.48 1.21 9.43
N GLN A 320 10.97 0.14 10.05
CA GLN A 320 10.11 -0.96 10.53
C GLN A 320 9.30 -0.57 11.76
N LEU A 321 9.79 0.38 12.55
CA LEU A 321 9.15 0.83 13.78
C LEU A 321 8.22 2.02 13.52
N LEU A 322 8.66 2.96 12.70
CA LEU A 322 7.99 4.24 12.53
C LEU A 322 7.25 4.37 11.20
N ASN A 323 7.54 3.54 10.19
CA ASN A 323 7.24 3.80 8.77
C ASN A 323 8.21 4.82 8.15
N ASN A 324 8.34 4.83 6.82
CA ASN A 324 9.35 5.61 6.11
C ASN A 324 9.16 7.13 6.25
N LEU A 325 7.93 7.64 6.18
CA LEU A 325 7.64 9.07 6.26
C LEU A 325 8.05 9.71 7.61
N PRO A 326 7.52 9.27 8.77
CA PRO A 326 7.85 9.88 10.04
C PRO A 326 9.26 9.59 10.53
N MET A 327 9.84 8.42 10.16
CA MET A 327 11.26 8.18 10.37
C MET A 327 12.10 9.25 9.68
N THR A 328 11.78 9.56 8.41
CA THR A 328 12.52 10.55 7.63
C THR A 328 12.43 11.93 8.26
N ILE A 329 11.22 12.36 8.68
CA ILE A 329 11.02 13.64 9.37
C ILE A 329 11.88 13.73 10.63
N LEU A 330 11.84 12.69 11.47
CA LEU A 330 12.64 12.63 12.70
C LEU A 330 14.14 12.71 12.39
N PHE A 331 14.61 11.93 11.41
CA PHE A 331 16.04 11.85 11.10
C PHE A 331 16.55 13.15 10.50
N THR A 332 15.75 13.82 9.68
CA THR A 332 16.03 15.17 9.19
C THR A 332 16.23 16.15 10.35
N GLN A 333 15.38 16.13 11.38
CA GLN A 333 15.57 16.98 12.57
C GLN A 333 16.84 16.60 13.36
N ILE A 334 17.13 15.31 13.49
CA ILE A 334 18.33 14.80 14.15
C ILE A 334 19.60 15.34 13.48
N ILE A 335 19.69 15.28 12.14
CA ILE A 335 20.88 15.74 11.41
C ILE A 335 21.02 17.27 11.35
N GLN A 336 19.95 18.00 11.66
CA GLN A 336 19.97 19.47 11.81
C GLN A 336 20.27 19.91 13.25
N HIS A 337 20.20 19.00 14.22
CA HIS A 337 20.34 19.34 15.64
C HIS A 337 21.79 19.71 16.01
N PRO A 338 22.04 20.74 16.85
CA PRO A 338 23.38 21.16 17.26
C PRO A 338 24.26 20.05 17.83
N ASN A 339 23.68 19.17 18.66
CA ASN A 339 24.41 18.03 19.22
C ASN A 339 25.00 17.09 18.16
N PHE A 340 24.41 17.04 16.97
CA PHE A 340 24.92 16.26 15.85
C PHE A 340 25.88 17.09 14.99
N THR A 341 25.46 18.29 14.56
CA THR A 341 26.22 19.10 13.60
C THR A 341 27.61 19.50 14.11
N GLN A 342 27.79 19.70 15.42
CA GLN A 342 29.10 19.98 16.02
C GLN A 342 30.12 18.85 15.84
N HIS A 343 29.67 17.60 15.62
CA HIS A 343 30.52 16.43 15.40
C HIS A 343 30.79 16.17 13.90
N VAL A 344 30.15 16.92 12.99
CA VAL A 344 30.33 16.77 11.55
C VAL A 344 31.31 17.82 11.06
N HIS A 345 32.56 17.41 10.84
CA HIS A 345 33.66 18.33 10.49
C HIS A 345 33.90 18.50 8.98
N SER A 346 33.18 17.76 8.13
CA SER A 346 33.35 17.76 6.68
C SER A 346 32.01 17.78 5.96
N GLU A 347 31.94 18.55 4.87
CA GLU A 347 30.79 18.58 3.97
C GLU A 347 30.52 17.19 3.37
N ALA A 348 31.56 16.42 3.05
CA ALA A 348 31.43 15.05 2.55
C ALA A 348 30.73 14.13 3.57
N THR A 349 31.00 14.32 4.87
CA THR A 349 30.33 13.54 5.93
C THR A 349 28.87 13.93 6.05
N MET A 350 28.55 15.23 6.03
CA MET A 350 27.15 15.69 6.01
C MET A 350 26.40 15.14 4.80
N GLN A 351 27.02 15.19 3.62
CA GLN A 351 26.47 14.63 2.39
C GLN A 351 26.23 13.12 2.52
N GLY A 352 27.14 12.40 3.17
CA GLY A 352 26.97 10.97 3.47
C GLY A 352 25.73 10.66 4.29
N PHE A 353 25.43 11.48 5.31
CA PHE A 353 24.18 11.34 6.09
C PHE A 353 22.95 11.70 5.27
N LEU A 354 23.00 12.77 4.47
CA LEU A 354 21.87 13.20 3.65
C LEU A 354 21.47 12.15 2.61
N LEU A 355 22.44 11.73 1.81
CA LEU A 355 22.22 10.72 0.77
C LEU A 355 21.92 9.35 1.39
N GLY A 356 22.56 9.02 2.51
CA GLY A 356 22.27 7.81 3.26
C GLY A 356 20.85 7.77 3.82
N LEU A 357 20.30 8.90 4.25
CA LEU A 357 18.90 9.00 4.72
C LEU A 357 17.91 8.80 3.56
N ILE A 358 18.20 9.39 2.40
CA ILE A 358 17.38 9.22 1.19
C ILE A 358 17.37 7.74 0.77
N VAL A 359 18.55 7.11 0.66
CA VAL A 359 18.66 5.69 0.32
C VAL A 359 17.99 4.82 1.39
N GLY A 360 18.28 5.05 2.67
CA GLY A 360 17.76 4.26 3.78
C GLY A 360 16.24 4.34 3.92
N SER A 361 15.64 5.51 3.69
CA SER A 361 14.17 5.68 3.74
C SER A 361 13.45 4.95 2.60
N ASN A 362 14.02 4.94 1.38
CA ASN A 362 13.45 4.21 0.23
C ASN A 362 13.68 2.70 0.34
N LEU A 363 14.90 2.27 0.66
CA LEU A 363 15.22 0.85 0.79
C LEU A 363 14.61 0.22 2.04
N GLY A 364 14.46 0.98 3.13
CA GLY A 364 13.80 0.52 4.37
C GLY A 364 12.34 0.10 4.15
N ALA A 365 11.66 0.74 3.19
CA ALA A 365 10.31 0.36 2.77
C ALA A 365 10.25 -1.03 2.10
N CYS A 366 11.39 -1.59 1.68
CA CYS A 366 11.44 -2.90 1.03
C CYS A 366 11.38 -4.08 2.01
N LEU A 367 11.79 -3.92 3.28
CA LEU A 367 11.99 -5.06 4.18
C LEU A 367 10.69 -5.75 4.58
N THR A 368 9.68 -4.97 4.97
CA THR A 368 8.35 -5.46 5.35
C THR A 368 7.26 -4.60 4.74
N LEU A 369 6.05 -5.16 4.66
CA LEU A 369 4.86 -4.42 4.19
C LEU A 369 4.47 -3.26 5.13
N VAL A 370 4.90 -3.30 6.40
CA VAL A 370 4.62 -2.25 7.40
C VAL A 370 5.60 -1.08 7.28
N GLY A 371 6.77 -1.31 6.68
CA GLY A 371 7.83 -0.30 6.54
C GLY A 371 7.43 0.91 5.69
N SER A 372 6.36 0.82 4.89
CA SER A 372 5.78 1.94 4.16
C SER A 372 4.25 1.89 4.12
N LEU A 373 3.60 3.06 4.03
CA LEU A 373 2.16 3.14 3.72
C LEU A 373 1.82 2.46 2.39
N ALA A 374 2.69 2.60 1.39
CA ALA A 374 2.53 1.94 0.10
C ALA A 374 2.53 0.41 0.24
N GLY A 375 3.33 -0.15 1.17
CA GLY A 375 3.32 -1.58 1.49
C GLY A 375 2.03 -2.08 2.10
N ILE A 376 1.43 -1.30 3.01
CA ILE A 376 0.12 -1.62 3.59
C ILE A 376 -0.96 -1.57 2.49
N MET A 377 -0.92 -0.55 1.63
CA MET A 377 -1.85 -0.44 0.50
C MET A 377 -1.68 -1.59 -0.50
N PHE A 378 -0.44 -1.99 -0.79
CA PHE A 378 -0.13 -3.11 -1.67
C PHE A 378 -0.76 -4.41 -1.14
N ASP A 379 -0.55 -4.74 0.14
CA ASP A 379 -1.16 -5.91 0.78
C ASP A 379 -2.70 -5.87 0.75
N HIS A 380 -3.30 -4.71 1.05
CA HIS A 380 -4.74 -4.53 0.99
C HIS A 380 -5.30 -4.72 -0.43
N ILE A 381 -4.63 -4.18 -1.45
CA ILE A 381 -5.02 -4.36 -2.86
C ILE A 381 -4.90 -5.83 -3.27
N LEU A 382 -3.89 -6.56 -2.81
CA LEU A 382 -3.77 -7.98 -3.10
C LEU A 382 -4.91 -8.79 -2.48
N LYS A 383 -5.22 -8.54 -1.21
CA LYS A 383 -6.32 -9.21 -0.49
C LYS A 383 -7.68 -8.93 -1.12
N THR A 384 -7.96 -7.69 -1.53
CA THR A 384 -9.22 -7.34 -2.21
C THR A 384 -9.36 -8.02 -3.58
N LYS A 385 -8.25 -8.35 -4.23
CA LYS A 385 -8.22 -9.13 -5.48
C LYS A 385 -8.20 -10.66 -5.26
N GLY A 386 -8.33 -11.13 -4.03
CA GLY A 386 -8.29 -12.56 -3.69
C GLY A 386 -6.88 -13.19 -3.77
N ILE A 387 -5.83 -12.36 -3.80
CA ILE A 387 -4.43 -12.82 -3.88
C ILE A 387 -3.86 -12.88 -2.46
N TYR A 388 -3.92 -14.06 -1.84
CA TYR A 388 -3.42 -14.30 -0.47
C TYR A 388 -2.05 -15.01 -0.43
N THR A 389 -1.32 -15.00 -1.55
CA THR A 389 -0.16 -15.88 -1.77
C THR A 389 1.12 -15.48 -1.03
N LEU A 390 1.18 -14.27 -0.45
CA LEU A 390 2.37 -13.74 0.21
C LEU A 390 2.06 -13.43 1.68
N GLY A 391 2.37 -14.37 2.57
CA GLY A 391 2.31 -14.13 4.01
C GLY A 391 3.44 -13.21 4.47
N TYR A 392 3.23 -12.50 5.59
CA TYR A 392 4.19 -11.55 6.17
C TYR A 392 5.60 -12.15 6.34
N PHE A 393 5.72 -13.32 6.97
CA PHE A 393 7.01 -13.96 7.20
C PHE A 393 7.69 -14.42 5.90
N GLN A 394 6.90 -14.84 4.91
CA GLN A 394 7.43 -15.23 3.61
C GLN A 394 7.99 -14.01 2.88
N PHE A 395 7.26 -12.89 2.91
CA PHE A 395 7.71 -11.62 2.37
C PHE A 395 9.01 -11.15 3.01
N LEU A 396 9.06 -11.15 4.35
CA LEU A 396 10.25 -10.78 5.12
C LEU A 396 11.44 -11.69 4.77
N LYS A 397 11.24 -13.01 4.69
CA LYS A 397 12.31 -13.97 4.35
C LYS A 397 12.97 -13.67 3.01
N TRP A 398 12.19 -13.33 1.99
CA TRP A 398 12.75 -12.96 0.68
C TRP A 398 13.51 -11.64 0.75
N ASN A 399 12.95 -10.63 1.40
CA ASN A 399 13.60 -9.32 1.49
C ASN A 399 14.81 -9.30 2.41
N LEU A 400 14.93 -10.21 3.38
CA LEU A 400 16.16 -10.40 4.16
C LEU A 400 17.35 -10.83 3.30
N VAL A 401 17.11 -11.40 2.11
CA VAL A 401 18.17 -11.75 1.15
C VAL A 401 18.38 -10.63 0.13
N ILE A 402 17.29 -10.04 -0.37
CA ILE A 402 17.35 -9.00 -1.41
C ILE A 402 17.94 -7.70 -0.88
N LEU A 403 17.45 -7.23 0.28
CA LEU A 403 17.74 -5.92 0.83
C LEU A 403 19.23 -5.70 1.14
N PRO A 404 19.96 -6.63 1.78
CA PRO A 404 21.38 -6.42 2.04
C PRO A 404 22.19 -6.21 0.76
N VAL A 405 21.90 -6.95 -0.31
CA VAL A 405 22.64 -6.82 -1.57
C VAL A 405 22.42 -5.45 -2.20
N ILE A 406 21.18 -4.99 -2.30
CA ILE A 406 20.87 -3.68 -2.88
C ILE A 406 21.36 -2.53 -1.99
N ALA A 407 21.25 -2.66 -0.66
CA ALA A 407 21.70 -1.64 0.28
C ALA A 407 23.23 -1.47 0.26
N LEU A 408 23.98 -2.59 0.24
CA LEU A 408 25.44 -2.54 0.10
C LEU A 408 25.85 -1.94 -1.26
N GLY A 409 25.13 -2.28 -2.34
CA GLY A 409 25.32 -1.67 -3.65
C GLY A 409 25.11 -0.16 -3.65
N ALA A 410 24.01 0.30 -3.05
CA ALA A 410 23.72 1.73 -2.89
C ALA A 410 24.82 2.45 -2.11
N CYS A 411 25.23 1.89 -0.95
CA CYS A 411 26.29 2.46 -0.12
C CYS A 411 27.61 2.57 -0.90
N ALA A 412 28.00 1.52 -1.64
CA ALA A 412 29.22 1.53 -2.43
C ALA A 412 29.22 2.63 -3.50
N VAL A 413 28.09 2.82 -4.19
CA VAL A 413 27.93 3.89 -5.18
C VAL A 413 28.02 5.26 -4.51
N LEU A 414 27.25 5.51 -3.44
CA LEU A 414 27.27 6.79 -2.75
C LEU A 414 28.66 7.16 -2.22
N ILE A 415 29.38 6.19 -1.65
CA ILE A 415 30.75 6.39 -1.17
C ILE A 415 31.67 6.77 -2.33
N GLY A 416 31.54 6.10 -3.48
CA GLY A 416 32.29 6.41 -4.70
C GLY A 416 31.97 7.80 -5.26
N GLU A 417 30.69 8.18 -5.30
CA GLU A 417 30.25 9.50 -5.78
C GLU A 417 30.74 10.62 -4.86
N ILE A 418 30.60 10.46 -3.53
CA ILE A 418 31.07 11.44 -2.55
C ILE A 418 32.59 11.60 -2.65
N TRP A 419 33.33 10.48 -2.77
CA TRP A 419 34.77 10.52 -2.96
C TRP A 419 35.15 11.29 -4.24
N PHE A 420 34.46 11.01 -5.35
CA PHE A 420 34.74 11.67 -6.63
C PHE A 420 34.46 13.18 -6.61
N VAL A 421 33.41 13.62 -5.92
CA VAL A 421 32.99 15.03 -5.91
C VAL A 421 33.77 15.86 -4.88
N TYR A 422 34.07 15.30 -3.71
CA TYR A 422 34.60 16.08 -2.59
C TYR A 422 36.08 15.82 -2.25
N LEU A 423 36.64 14.68 -2.68
CA LEU A 423 37.95 14.21 -2.20
C LEU A 423 38.96 13.92 -3.33
N ARG A 424 38.55 14.06 -4.59
CA ARG A 424 39.41 14.01 -5.76
C ARG A 424 39.94 15.41 -6.08
#